data_AF-A0A8T3P5X0-F1
#
_entry.id   AF-A0A8T3P5X0-F1
#
_cell.length_a   1.000
_cell.length_b   1.000
_cell.length_c   1.000
_cell.angle_alpha   90.00
_cell.angle_beta   90.00
_cell.angle_gamma   90.00
#
_symmetry.space_group_name_H-M   'P 1'
#
loop_
_entity.id
_entity.type
_entity.pdbx_description
1 polymer ?
#
loop_
_entity_poly.entity_id
_entity_poly.type
_entity_poly.pdbx_seq_one_letter_code
_entity_poly.pdbx_strand_id
1 'polypeptide(L)'
;LHVAAGVRAWDDGRGRLGLVVGATAPREMVAVREAAPDLAFLVPGAGVQGGDAAAVLPAARATAGAAGGLVGGGALINVSRAIASAALDGHDPEEAVDAAARRWARRLQC
;
A
#
# COMPACT_ATOMS: atom_id res chain seq x y z
N LEU A 1 -16.20 7.91 1.33
CA LEU A 1 -16.93 6.62 1.18
C LEU A 1 -17.70 6.51 -0.14
N HIS A 2 -18.41 7.55 -0.60
CA HIS A 2 -19.15 7.50 -1.89
C HIS A 2 -18.30 7.00 -3.08
N VAL A 3 -17.08 7.51 -3.23
CA VAL A 3 -16.13 7.06 -4.27
C VAL A 3 -15.81 5.57 -4.16
N ALA A 4 -15.54 5.07 -2.96
CA ALA A 4 -15.21 3.66 -2.74
C ALA A 4 -16.36 2.73 -3.16
N ALA A 5 -17.60 3.11 -2.81
CA ALA A 5 -18.80 2.38 -3.22
C ALA A 5 -18.99 2.39 -4.74
N GLY A 6 -18.77 3.56 -5.39
CA GLY A 6 -18.85 3.68 -6.85
C GLY A 6 -17.83 2.80 -7.57
N VAL A 7 -16.57 2.84 -7.15
CA VAL A 7 -15.51 2.01 -7.74
C VAL A 7 -15.81 0.53 -7.57
N ARG A 8 -16.31 0.11 -6.40
CA ARG A 8 -16.69 -1.28 -6.15
C ARG A 8 -17.82 -1.73 -7.08
N ALA A 9 -18.82 -0.88 -7.31
CA ALA A 9 -19.89 -1.18 -8.25
C ALA A 9 -19.37 -1.28 -9.69
N TRP A 10 -18.43 -0.41 -10.10
CA TRP A 10 -17.83 -0.44 -11.44
C TRP A 10 -16.87 -1.61 -11.67
N ASP A 11 -16.23 -2.12 -10.61
CA ASP A 11 -15.32 -3.26 -10.72
C ASP A 11 -16.05 -4.54 -11.15
N ASP A 12 -17.36 -4.63 -10.85
CA ASP A 12 -18.22 -5.78 -11.18
C ASP A 12 -17.62 -7.11 -10.66
N GLY A 13 -16.92 -7.05 -9.52
CA GLY A 13 -16.25 -8.19 -8.89
C GLY A 13 -15.09 -8.79 -9.67
N ARG A 14 -14.57 -8.09 -10.69
CA ARG A 14 -13.53 -8.61 -11.59
C ARG A 14 -12.11 -8.31 -11.12
N GLY A 15 -11.94 -7.53 -10.06
CA GLY A 15 -10.65 -7.23 -9.44
C GLY A 15 -9.71 -6.43 -10.34
N ARG A 16 -10.25 -5.54 -11.18
CA ARG A 16 -9.49 -4.68 -12.11
C ARG A 16 -9.32 -3.26 -11.59
N LEU A 17 -10.16 -2.84 -10.66
CA LEU A 17 -10.12 -1.52 -10.05
C LEU A 17 -9.54 -1.58 -8.63
N GLY A 18 -9.01 -0.44 -8.22
CA GLY A 18 -8.47 -0.24 -6.88
C GLY A 18 -8.61 1.21 -6.44
N LEU A 19 -8.23 1.47 -5.19
CA LEU A 19 -8.29 2.81 -4.59
C LEU A 19 -6.90 3.28 -4.20
N VAL A 20 -6.66 4.59 -4.35
CA VAL A 20 -5.48 5.23 -3.75
C VAL A 20 -5.89 5.77 -2.39
N VAL A 21 -5.27 5.26 -1.32
CA VAL A 21 -5.61 5.63 0.07
C VAL A 21 -4.32 5.98 0.82
N GLY A 22 -4.20 7.24 1.27
CA GLY A 22 -2.97 7.73 1.90
C GLY A 22 -2.67 7.08 3.25
N ALA A 23 -1.38 6.88 3.55
CA ALA A 23 -0.91 6.28 4.81
C ALA A 23 -1.07 7.19 6.05
N THR A 24 -1.45 8.47 5.88
CA THR A 24 -1.49 9.47 6.96
C THR A 24 -2.80 9.50 7.74
N ALA A 25 -3.84 8.78 7.29
CA ALA A 25 -5.16 8.74 7.93
C ALA A 25 -5.64 7.29 8.20
N PRO A 26 -5.08 6.58 9.21
CA PRO A 26 -5.39 5.18 9.47
C PRO A 26 -6.88 4.91 9.73
N ARG A 27 -7.56 5.82 10.45
CA ARG A 27 -9.01 5.70 10.74
C ARG A 27 -9.86 5.79 9.48
N GLU A 28 -9.51 6.69 8.56
CA GLU A 28 -10.22 6.83 7.29
C GLU A 28 -9.97 5.61 6.39
N MET A 29 -8.74 5.07 6.41
CA MET A 29 -8.42 3.85 5.67
C MET A 29 -9.27 2.66 6.14
N VAL A 30 -9.50 2.51 7.46
CA VAL A 30 -10.41 1.48 8.00
C VAL A 30 -11.81 1.64 7.42
N ALA A 31 -12.38 2.85 7.46
CA ALA A 31 -13.71 3.10 6.92
C ALA A 31 -13.80 2.84 5.41
N VAL A 32 -12.73 3.16 4.65
CA VAL A 32 -12.66 2.87 3.21
C VAL A 32 -12.54 1.36 2.97
N ARG A 33 -11.78 0.63 3.80
CA ARG A 33 -11.67 -0.83 3.73
C ARG A 33 -12.99 -1.53 4.02
N GLU A 34 -13.74 -1.08 5.02
CA GLU A 34 -15.08 -1.60 5.31
C GLU A 34 -16.05 -1.37 4.14
N ALA A 35 -15.98 -0.21 3.49
CA ALA A 35 -16.82 0.11 2.34
C ALA A 35 -16.42 -0.63 1.04
N ALA A 36 -15.16 -1.04 0.93
CA ALA A 36 -14.58 -1.71 -0.23
C ALA A 36 -13.69 -2.90 0.18
N PRO A 37 -14.25 -3.98 0.75
CA PRO A 37 -13.47 -5.09 1.31
C PRO A 37 -12.72 -5.89 0.24
N ASP A 38 -13.17 -5.82 -1.00
CA ASP A 38 -12.74 -6.58 -2.18
C ASP A 38 -11.79 -5.84 -3.12
N LEU A 39 -11.59 -4.52 -2.93
CA LEU A 39 -10.74 -3.71 -3.80
C LEU A 39 -9.28 -3.67 -3.32
N ALA A 40 -8.33 -3.69 -4.26
CA ALA A 40 -6.92 -3.47 -3.96
C ALA A 40 -6.65 -2.00 -3.63
N PHE A 41 -5.76 -1.73 -2.68
CA PHE A 41 -5.34 -0.36 -2.32
C PHE A 41 -3.90 -0.10 -2.75
N LEU A 42 -3.67 1.06 -3.38
CA LEU A 42 -2.36 1.68 -3.49
C LEU A 42 -2.21 2.68 -2.33
N VAL A 43 -1.17 2.49 -1.51
CA VAL A 43 -0.91 3.29 -0.32
C VAL A 43 0.37 4.12 -0.50
N PRO A 44 0.25 5.40 -0.91
CA PRO A 44 1.38 6.32 -0.98
C PRO A 44 1.76 6.88 0.39
N GLY A 45 3.02 7.31 0.51
CA GLY A 45 3.50 8.13 1.62
C GLY A 45 4.18 7.38 2.76
N ALA A 46 4.48 6.09 2.59
CA ALA A 46 5.24 5.31 3.57
C ALA A 46 6.64 5.93 3.82
N GLY A 47 6.92 6.27 5.08
CA GLY A 47 8.28 6.60 5.55
C GLY A 47 8.70 8.07 5.54
N VAL A 48 8.00 8.99 4.87
CA VAL A 48 8.42 10.41 4.79
C VAL A 48 7.34 11.42 5.20
N GLN A 49 6.08 11.03 5.21
CA GLN A 49 4.96 11.91 5.62
C GLN A 49 4.49 11.66 7.06
N GLY A 50 5.35 11.12 7.93
CA GLY A 50 4.99 10.79 9.32
C GLY A 50 4.01 9.62 9.47
N GLY A 51 3.58 8.99 8.37
CA GLY A 51 2.76 7.78 8.38
C GLY A 51 3.61 6.54 8.66
N ASP A 52 3.31 5.84 9.76
CA ASP A 52 3.84 4.51 10.00
C ASP A 52 3.15 3.52 9.05
N ALA A 53 3.87 3.14 7.99
CA ALA A 53 3.38 2.20 7.00
C ALA A 53 2.97 0.86 7.63
N ALA A 54 3.62 0.45 8.73
CA ALA A 54 3.25 -0.76 9.44
C ALA A 54 1.88 -0.63 10.13
N ALA A 55 1.57 0.53 10.69
CA ALA A 55 0.30 0.79 11.38
C ALA A 55 -0.91 0.78 10.45
N VAL A 56 -0.73 1.04 9.15
CA VAL A 56 -1.83 1.04 8.17
C VAL A 56 -1.98 -0.27 7.41
N LEU A 57 -1.00 -1.17 7.46
CA LEU A 57 -1.05 -2.47 6.75
C LEU A 57 -2.30 -3.30 7.05
N PRO A 58 -2.77 -3.43 8.31
CA PRO A 58 -3.98 -4.20 8.60
C PRO A 58 -5.21 -3.67 7.86
N ALA A 59 -5.34 -2.36 7.73
CA ALA A 59 -6.45 -1.72 7.02
C ALA A 59 -6.23 -1.64 5.50
N ALA A 60 -4.97 -1.65 5.05
CA ALA A 60 -4.61 -1.61 3.65
C ALA A 60 -4.94 -2.92 2.91
N ARG A 61 -4.85 -4.06 3.60
CA ARG A 61 -5.11 -5.39 3.02
C ARG A 61 -6.60 -5.59 2.75
N ALA A 62 -6.92 -6.13 1.60
CA ALA A 62 -8.25 -6.58 1.25
C ALA A 62 -8.68 -7.74 2.17
N THR A 63 -9.96 -7.75 2.52
CA THR A 63 -10.58 -8.74 3.41
C THR A 63 -11.53 -9.68 2.66
N ALA A 64 -11.78 -9.41 1.37
CA ALA A 64 -12.59 -10.22 0.49
C ALA A 64 -12.09 -10.15 -0.96
N GLY A 65 -12.74 -10.90 -1.85
CA GLY A 65 -12.54 -10.82 -3.29
C GLY A 65 -11.16 -11.28 -3.78
N ALA A 66 -10.94 -11.13 -5.08
CA ALA A 66 -9.70 -11.56 -5.73
C ALA A 66 -8.47 -10.77 -5.23
N ALA A 67 -8.65 -9.51 -4.80
CA ALA A 67 -7.57 -8.68 -4.28
C ALA A 67 -6.90 -9.29 -3.04
N GLY A 68 -7.66 -9.98 -2.17
CA GLY A 68 -7.11 -10.63 -0.97
C GLY A 68 -6.15 -11.78 -1.28
N GLY A 69 -6.27 -12.41 -2.45
CA GLY A 69 -5.37 -13.47 -2.91
C GLY A 69 -4.08 -12.98 -3.55
N LEU A 70 -3.92 -11.67 -3.77
CA LEU A 70 -2.70 -11.10 -4.34
C LEU A 70 -1.55 -11.13 -3.34
N VAL A 71 -0.31 -11.15 -3.84
CA VAL A 71 0.87 -10.91 -3.00
C VAL A 71 0.69 -9.59 -2.25
N GLY A 72 0.91 -9.62 -0.93
CA GLY A 72 0.65 -8.47 -0.06
C GLY A 72 -0.83 -8.26 0.33
N GLY A 73 -1.73 -9.19 -0.01
CA GLY A 73 -3.14 -9.16 0.38
C GLY A 73 -3.92 -8.00 -0.24
N GLY A 74 -3.57 -7.61 -1.47
CA GLY A 74 -4.22 -6.48 -2.15
C GLY A 74 -3.77 -5.09 -1.66
N ALA A 75 -2.72 -5.02 -0.85
CA ALA A 75 -2.09 -3.77 -0.42
C ALA A 75 -0.78 -3.53 -1.19
N LEU A 76 -0.74 -2.48 -2.01
CA LEU A 76 0.46 -2.02 -2.71
C LEU A 76 1.01 -0.78 -1.99
N ILE A 77 2.11 -0.93 -1.25
CA ILE A 77 2.71 0.17 -0.49
C ILE A 77 3.78 0.86 -1.35
N ASN A 78 3.61 2.14 -1.64
CA ASN A 78 4.59 2.91 -2.39
C ASN A 78 5.64 3.52 -1.45
N VAL A 79 6.90 3.12 -1.66
CA VAL A 79 8.09 3.68 -1.00
C VAL A 79 9.01 4.24 -2.09
N SER A 80 9.10 5.56 -2.20
CA SER A 80 9.90 6.22 -3.26
C SER A 80 11.23 6.76 -2.71
N ARG A 81 11.22 7.95 -2.09
CA ARG A 81 12.44 8.63 -1.62
C ARG A 81 13.30 7.80 -0.67
N ALA A 82 12.69 7.03 0.23
CA ALA A 82 13.44 6.21 1.19
C ALA A 82 14.19 5.02 0.55
N ILE A 83 13.88 4.65 -0.70
CA ILE A 83 14.65 3.69 -1.50
C ILE A 83 15.57 4.45 -2.45
N ALA A 84 15.03 5.42 -3.21
CA ALA A 84 15.78 6.15 -4.22
C ALA A 84 16.97 6.95 -3.64
N SER A 85 16.82 7.54 -2.45
CA SER A 85 17.92 8.29 -1.81
C SER A 85 19.07 7.40 -1.37
N ALA A 86 18.88 6.08 -1.20
CA ALA A 86 19.97 5.17 -0.85
C ALA A 86 21.06 5.12 -1.93
N ALA A 87 20.70 5.37 -3.19
CA ALA A 87 21.65 5.49 -4.29
C ALA A 87 22.70 6.61 -4.09
N LEU A 88 22.44 7.56 -3.17
CA LEU A 88 23.30 8.70 -2.89
C LEU A 88 24.30 8.44 -1.75
N ASP A 89 24.16 7.33 -1.02
CA ASP A 89 24.87 7.09 0.25
C ASP A 89 26.15 6.22 0.09
N GLY A 90 26.57 5.83 -1.13
CA GLY A 90 27.70 4.90 -1.33
C GLY A 90 28.26 4.80 -2.76
N HIS A 91 29.23 3.89 -2.97
CA HIS A 91 29.96 3.73 -4.24
C HIS A 91 29.23 2.83 -5.27
N ASP A 92 28.27 2.00 -4.82
CA ASP A 92 27.42 1.18 -5.70
C ASP A 92 25.93 1.55 -5.51
N PRO A 93 25.35 2.35 -6.42
CA PRO A 93 23.94 2.73 -6.38
C PRO A 93 22.97 1.56 -6.50
N GLU A 94 23.31 0.50 -7.25
CA GLU A 94 22.43 -0.64 -7.49
C GLU A 94 22.31 -1.47 -6.21
N GLU A 95 23.44 -1.80 -5.59
CA GLU A 95 23.47 -2.53 -4.33
C GLU A 95 22.75 -1.75 -3.22
N ALA A 96 22.96 -0.44 -3.15
CA ALA A 96 22.32 0.41 -2.14
C ALA A 96 20.79 0.46 -2.29
N VAL A 97 20.29 0.56 -3.53
CA VAL A 97 18.85 0.54 -3.84
C VAL A 97 18.23 -0.82 -3.53
N ASP A 98 18.86 -1.92 -3.93
CA ASP A 98 18.38 -3.28 -3.65
C ASP A 98 18.34 -3.53 -2.14
N ALA A 99 19.40 -3.18 -1.41
CA ALA A 99 19.46 -3.31 0.04
C ALA A 99 18.35 -2.47 0.74
N ALA A 100 18.09 -1.26 0.25
CA ALA A 100 17.01 -0.41 0.76
C ALA A 100 15.63 -0.98 0.48
N ALA A 101 15.38 -1.47 -0.74
CA ALA A 101 14.12 -2.09 -1.13
C ALA A 101 13.83 -3.34 -0.29
N ARG A 102 14.83 -4.22 -0.09
CA ARG A 102 14.70 -5.42 0.76
C ARG A 102 14.42 -5.10 2.23
N ARG A 103 15.05 -4.05 2.77
CA ARG A 103 14.80 -3.60 4.15
C ARG A 103 13.35 -3.12 4.32
N TRP A 104 12.82 -2.36 3.36
CA TRP A 104 11.43 -1.94 3.37
C TRP A 104 10.46 -3.11 3.19
N ALA A 105 10.75 -4.04 2.27
CA ALA A 105 9.93 -5.24 2.09
C ALA A 105 9.80 -6.04 3.39
N ARG A 106 10.91 -6.27 4.11
CA ARG A 106 10.88 -6.93 5.43
C ARG A 106 10.05 -6.18 6.45
N ARG A 107 10.21 -4.85 6.56
CA ARG A 107 9.44 -4.00 7.50
C ARG A 107 7.93 -4.07 7.25
N LEU A 108 7.51 -4.30 6.01
CA LEU A 108 6.10 -4.40 5.61
C LEU A 108 5.53 -5.84 5.67
N GLN A 109 6.38 -6.82 5.96
CA GLN A 109 6.01 -8.24 6.12
C GLN A 109 5.91 -8.67 7.60
N CYS A 110 6.50 -7.90 8.52
CA CYS A 110 6.33 -8.05 9.97
C CYS A 110 4.89 -7.71 10.39
#